data_AF-A0A926HL29-F1
#
_entry.id   AF-A0A926HL29-F1
#
_cell.length_a   1.000
_cell.length_b   1.000
_cell.length_c   1.000
_cell.angle_alpha   90.00
_cell.angle_beta   90.00
_cell.angle_gamma   90.00
#
_symmetry.space_group_name_H-M   'P 1'
#
loop_
_entity.id
_entity.type
_entity.pdbx_description
1 polymer ?
#
loop_
_entity_poly.entity_id
_entity_poly.type
_entity_poly.pdbx_seq_one_letter_code
_entity_poly.pdbx_strand_id
1 'polypeptide(L)'
;MEDDSLKAVDYYPLSVGKYLIYNVDSIIYNETIADDTTNWQIKEELIDTFYDAEQRLNFVLERSRRLSDTLSWQTEYVWSVLDNNGNIEKTENNLKFIRLISPVRL
;
A
#
# COMPACT_ATOMS: atom_id res chain seq x y z
N MET A 1 -1.21 -34.11 0.81
CA MET A 1 -1.87 -33.22 -0.16
C MET A 1 -1.47 -31.82 0.23
N GLU A 2 -0.69 -31.14 -0.62
CA GLU A 2 -0.53 -29.69 -0.49
C GLU A 2 -1.91 -29.07 -0.72
N ASP A 3 -2.33 -28.24 0.22
CA ASP A 3 -3.55 -27.44 0.09
C ASP A 3 -3.26 -26.35 -0.95
N ASP A 4 -3.82 -26.51 -2.14
CA ASP A 4 -3.70 -25.60 -3.31
C ASP A 4 -4.51 -24.30 -3.10
N SER A 5 -4.63 -23.86 -1.85
CA SER A 5 -5.37 -22.66 -1.48
C SER A 5 -4.51 -21.43 -1.74
N LEU A 6 -5.03 -20.54 -2.59
CA LEU A 6 -4.38 -19.27 -2.93
C LEU A 6 -4.16 -18.43 -1.66
N LYS A 7 -2.91 -18.04 -1.40
CA LYS A 7 -2.54 -17.28 -0.21
C LYS A 7 -2.60 -15.78 -0.51
N ALA A 8 -2.94 -14.99 0.49
CA ALA A 8 -2.98 -13.53 0.36
C ALA A 8 -1.63 -12.94 -0.09
N VAL A 9 -0.51 -13.53 0.36
CA VAL A 9 0.85 -13.13 -0.01
C VAL A 9 1.17 -13.35 -1.49
N ASP A 10 0.44 -14.23 -2.19
CA ASP A 10 0.62 -14.43 -3.63
C ASP A 10 0.10 -13.21 -4.43
N TYR A 11 -0.86 -12.47 -3.87
CA TYR A 11 -1.42 -11.24 -4.43
C TYR A 11 -0.83 -9.96 -3.82
N TYR A 12 -0.30 -10.04 -2.60
CA TYR A 12 0.34 -8.93 -1.89
C TYR A 12 1.71 -9.40 -1.35
N PRO A 13 2.73 -9.53 -2.22
CA PRO A 13 4.02 -10.09 -1.83
C PRO A 13 4.77 -9.15 -0.88
N LEU A 14 5.06 -9.64 0.33
CA LEU A 14 5.81 -8.90 1.34
C LEU A 14 7.32 -9.10 1.17
N SER A 15 7.94 -8.26 0.35
CA SER A 15 9.38 -8.31 0.09
C SER A 15 9.90 -6.90 -0.20
N VAL A 16 11.03 -6.55 0.43
CA VAL A 16 11.68 -5.24 0.22
C VAL A 16 12.00 -5.03 -1.26
N GLY A 17 11.71 -3.84 -1.77
CA GLY A 17 11.84 -3.46 -3.18
C GLY A 17 10.61 -3.76 -4.03
N LYS A 18 9.58 -4.44 -3.50
CA LYS A 18 8.28 -4.55 -4.17
C LYS A 18 7.51 -3.24 -4.03
N TYR A 19 6.89 -2.81 -5.12
CA TYR A 19 6.12 -1.58 -5.15
C TYR A 19 4.88 -1.69 -6.04
N LEU A 20 3.92 -0.81 -5.80
CA LEU A 20 2.75 -0.56 -6.63
C LEU A 20 2.73 0.92 -7.03
N ILE A 21 2.42 1.20 -8.30
CA ILE A 21 2.20 2.56 -8.78
C ILE A 21 0.75 2.69 -9.23
N TYR A 22 0.07 3.70 -8.72
CA TYR A 22 -1.31 4.03 -9.06
C TYR A 22 -1.33 5.33 -9.86
N ASN A 23 -2.07 5.34 -10.97
CA ASN A 23 -2.50 6.58 -11.62
C ASN A 23 -3.79 7.04 -10.94
N VAL A 24 -3.81 8.29 -10.49
CA VAL A 24 -4.94 8.87 -9.77
C VAL A 24 -5.46 10.05 -10.56
N ASP A 25 -6.76 10.01 -10.87
CA ASP A 25 -7.50 11.12 -11.43
C ASP A 25 -8.50 11.61 -10.38
N SER A 26 -8.50 12.91 -10.10
CA SER A 26 -9.39 13.51 -9.10
C SER A 26 -10.04 14.76 -9.65
N ILE A 27 -11.34 14.89 -9.41
CA ILE A 27 -12.11 16.10 -9.73
C ILE A 27 -12.27 16.87 -8.43
N ILE A 28 -11.70 18.08 -8.39
CA ILE A 28 -11.91 18.99 -7.28
C ILE A 28 -13.16 19.80 -7.57
N TYR A 29 -14.25 19.50 -6.86
CA TYR A 29 -15.49 20.27 -6.94
C TYR A 29 -15.38 21.54 -6.10
N ASN A 30 -15.70 22.69 -6.70
CA ASN A 30 -15.75 23.96 -6.00
C ASN A 30 -16.99 24.75 -6.45
N GLU A 31 -17.78 25.28 -5.50
CA GLU A 31 -18.99 26.04 -5.82
C GLU A 31 -18.70 27.39 -6.50
N THR A 32 -17.45 27.88 -6.42
CA THR A 32 -17.05 29.22 -6.88
C THR A 32 -16.04 29.23 -8.02
N ILE A 33 -15.47 28.09 -8.38
CA ILE A 33 -14.47 27.92 -9.44
C ILE A 33 -14.91 26.74 -10.30
N ALA A 34 -14.63 26.77 -11.60
CA ALA A 34 -14.88 25.62 -12.46
C ALA A 34 -14.18 24.36 -11.91
N ASP A 35 -14.85 23.21 -12.00
CA ASP A 35 -14.29 21.92 -11.61
C ASP A 35 -12.93 21.71 -12.29
N ASP A 36 -11.91 21.43 -11.48
CA ASP A 36 -10.54 21.21 -11.96
C ASP A 36 -10.18 19.73 -11.82
N THR A 37 -9.76 19.11 -12.92
CA THR A 37 -9.30 17.72 -12.93
C THR A 37 -7.81 17.72 -12.71
N THR A 38 -7.37 17.11 -11.60
CA THR A 38 -5.95 16.99 -11.29
C THR A 38 -5.56 15.52 -11.32
N ASN A 39 -4.48 15.21 -12.02
CA ASN A 39 -3.97 13.86 -12.16
C ASN A 39 -2.57 13.78 -11.54
N TRP A 40 -2.28 12.67 -10.90
CA TRP A 40 -0.95 12.41 -10.33
C TRP A 40 -0.71 10.90 -10.19
N GLN A 41 0.51 10.55 -9.83
CA GLN A 41 0.87 9.16 -9.52
C GLN A 41 1.22 9.00 -8.05
N ILE A 42 0.88 7.84 -7.52
CA ILE A 42 1.23 7.42 -6.17
C ILE A 42 2.04 6.14 -6.26
N LYS A 43 3.15 6.07 -5.53
CA LYS A 43 3.94 4.84 -5.36
C LYS A 43 3.83 4.39 -3.91
N GLU A 44 3.54 3.12 -3.70
CA GLU A 44 3.69 2.44 -2.42
C GLU A 44 4.82 1.41 -2.54
N GLU A 45 5.85 1.48 -1.71
CA GLU A 45 7.05 0.64 -1.80
C GLU A 45 7.43 0.08 -0.43
N LEU A 46 7.71 -1.22 -0.37
CA LEU A 46 8.26 -1.86 0.81
C LEU A 46 9.78 -1.57 0.86
N ILE A 47 10.22 -0.68 1.76
CA ILE A 47 11.60 -0.17 1.75
C ILE A 47 12.51 -0.81 2.81
N ASP A 48 11.93 -1.36 3.88
CA ASP A 48 12.68 -1.95 4.98
C ASP A 48 11.77 -2.88 5.82
N THR A 49 12.31 -3.44 6.89
CA THR A 49 11.61 -4.28 7.86
C THR A 49 11.97 -3.92 9.31
N PHE A 50 11.05 -4.21 10.23
CA PHE A 50 11.30 -4.09 11.67
C PHE A 50 10.48 -5.13 12.43
N TYR A 51 10.86 -5.40 13.69
CA TYR A 51 10.06 -6.24 14.58
C TYR A 51 9.26 -5.38 15.55
N ASP A 52 8.00 -5.76 15.78
CA ASP A 52 7.16 -5.13 16.80
C ASP A 52 7.40 -5.73 18.20
N ALA A 53 6.65 -5.22 19.19
CA ALA A 53 6.74 -5.69 20.57
C ALA A 53 6.34 -7.18 20.77
N GLU A 54 5.60 -7.75 19.82
CA GLU A 54 5.20 -9.17 19.79
C GLU A 54 6.17 -10.02 18.95
N GLN A 55 7.32 -9.46 18.55
CA GLN A 55 8.32 -10.09 17.69
C GLN A 55 7.79 -10.50 16.31
N ARG A 56 6.78 -9.81 15.78
CA ARG A 56 6.30 -10.03 14.41
C ARG A 56 7.06 -9.16 13.43
N LEU A 57 7.42 -9.75 12.29
CA LEU A 57 8.08 -9.04 11.20
C LEU A 57 7.07 -8.10 10.51
N ASN A 58 7.35 -6.82 10.58
CA ASN A 58 6.66 -5.76 9.87
C ASN A 58 7.53 -5.26 8.72
N PHE A 59 6.89 -4.83 7.64
CA PHE A 59 7.54 -4.17 6.52
C PHE A 59 7.19 -2.68 6.55
N VAL A 60 8.19 -1.84 6.34
CA VAL A 60 8.04 -0.39 6.19
C VAL A 60 7.54 -0.11 4.78
N LEU A 61 6.34 0.48 4.67
CA LEU A 61 5.73 0.85 3.40
C LEU A 61 5.83 2.37 3.23
N GLU A 62 6.69 2.83 2.35
CA GLU A 62 6.76 4.24 1.96
C GLU A 62 5.71 4.54 0.89
N ARG A 63 4.91 5.60 1.12
CA ARG A 63 4.02 6.15 0.11
C ARG A 63 4.53 7.50 -0.35
N SER A 64 4.74 7.62 -1.65
CA SER A 64 5.18 8.84 -2.30
C SER A 64 4.26 9.24 -3.45
N ARG A 65 4.30 10.52 -3.82
CA ARG A 65 3.50 11.13 -4.89
C ARG A 65 4.39 11.87 -5.87
N ARG A 66 3.99 11.90 -7.15
CA ARG A 66 4.53 12.83 -8.16
C ARG A 66 3.43 13.31 -9.10
N LEU A 67 3.52 14.56 -9.56
CA LEU A 67 2.50 15.15 -10.45
C LEU A 67 2.66 14.72 -11.92
N SER A 68 3.85 14.30 -12.33
CA SER A 68 4.11 13.74 -13.66
C SER A 68 5.26 12.73 -13.59
N ASP A 69 5.43 11.95 -14.64
CA ASP A 69 6.49 10.95 -14.75
C ASP A 69 7.91 11.55 -14.86
N THR A 70 8.01 12.81 -15.28
CA THR A 70 9.24 13.60 -15.34
C THR A 70 9.68 14.18 -14.00
N LEU A 71 8.79 14.19 -13.00
CA LEU A 71 9.08 14.73 -11.68
C LEU A 71 9.55 13.65 -10.72
N SER A 72 10.31 14.07 -9.71
CA SER A 72 10.78 13.18 -8.65
C SER A 72 9.63 12.79 -7.73
N TRP A 73 9.69 11.57 -7.19
CA TRP A 73 8.80 11.12 -6.12
C TRP A 73 9.01 11.97 -4.87
N GLN A 74 7.93 12.32 -4.19
CA GLN A 74 7.94 13.03 -2.91
C GLN A 74 7.24 12.16 -1.88
N THR A 75 7.96 11.76 -0.83
CA THR A 75 7.39 10.95 0.26
C THR A 75 6.31 11.74 0.99
N GLU A 76 5.12 11.17 1.11
CA GLU A 76 3.99 11.76 1.84
C GLU A 76 3.76 11.06 3.17
N TYR A 77 3.87 9.72 3.18
CA TYR A 77 3.59 8.91 4.35
C TYR A 77 4.53 7.72 4.46
N VAL A 78 4.75 7.27 5.70
CA VAL A 78 5.41 6.00 6.00
C VAL A 78 4.45 5.18 6.87
N TRP A 79 4.16 3.98 6.40
CA TRP A 79 3.20 3.06 6.98
C TRP A 79 3.86 1.72 7.28
N SER A 80 3.12 0.78 7.87
CA SER A 80 3.59 -0.58 8.04
C SER A 80 2.61 -1.60 7.48
N VAL A 81 3.15 -2.73 7.06
CA VAL A 81 2.38 -3.89 6.63
C VAL A 81 2.96 -5.16 7.23
N LEU A 82 2.13 -6.12 7.60
CA LEU A 82 2.57 -7.43 8.07
C LEU A 82 1.59 -8.52 7.62
N ASP A 83 2.08 -9.76 7.54
CA ASP A 83 1.23 -10.94 7.41
C ASP A 83 0.97 -11.53 8.80
N ASN A 84 -0.28 -11.48 9.24
CA ASN A 84 -0.73 -12.06 10.50
C ASN A 84 -1.50 -13.35 10.22
N ASN A 85 -0.78 -14.47 10.16
CA ASN A 85 -1.37 -15.80 9.95
C ASN A 85 -2.29 -15.88 8.70
N GLY A 86 -1.87 -15.25 7.60
CA GLY A 86 -2.62 -15.21 6.34
C GLY A 86 -3.46 -13.94 6.15
N ASN A 87 -3.51 -13.05 7.13
CA ASN A 87 -4.16 -11.74 7.03
C ASN A 87 -3.11 -10.66 6.75
N ILE A 88 -3.20 -9.99 5.61
CA ILE A 88 -2.36 -8.84 5.32
C ILE A 88 -2.92 -7.64 6.07
N GLU A 89 -2.25 -7.25 7.15
CA GLU A 89 -2.61 -6.09 7.97
C GLU A 89 -1.76 -4.89 7.55
N LYS A 90 -2.40 -3.79 7.18
CA LYS A 90 -1.77 -2.51 6.86
C LYS A 90 -2.15 -1.46 7.90
N THR A 91 -1.17 -0.78 8.47
CA THR A 91 -1.40 0.32 9.42
C THR A 91 -1.12 1.65 8.75
N GLU A 92 -2.17 2.46 8.55
CA GLU A 92 -2.12 3.77 7.91
C GLU A 92 -2.56 4.82 8.93
N ASN A 93 -1.71 5.80 9.24
CA ASN A 93 -2.05 6.89 10.16
C ASN A 93 -2.64 6.39 11.50
N ASN A 94 -2.04 5.34 12.09
CA ASN A 94 -2.50 4.64 13.30
C ASN A 94 -3.85 3.90 13.18
N LEU A 95 -4.40 3.75 11.98
CA LEU A 95 -5.56 2.92 11.71
C LEU A 95 -5.12 1.61 11.04
N LYS A 96 -5.56 0.48 11.60
CA LYS A 96 -5.24 -0.86 11.09
C LYS A 96 -6.35 -1.35 10.16
N PHE A 97 -5.97 -1.78 8.97
CA PHE A 97 -6.85 -2.33 7.94
C PHE A 97 -6.42 -3.73 7.56
N ILE A 98 -7.38 -4.63 7.36
CA ILE A 98 -7.11 -5.94 6.73
C ILE A 98 -7.26 -5.75 5.22
N ARG A 99 -6.16 -5.89 4.48
CA ARG A 99 -6.12 -5.72 3.02
C ARG A 99 -6.52 -6.99 2.27
N LEU A 100 -6.09 -8.15 2.75
CA LEU A 100 -6.39 -9.47 2.19
C LEU A 100 -6.42 -10.52 3.30
N ILE A 101 -7.19 -11.58 3.11
CA ILE A 101 -7.32 -12.72 4.03
C ILE A 101 -7.08 -14.00 3.24
N SER A 102 -6.31 -14.92 3.81
CA SER A 102 -6.12 -16.26 3.28
C SER A 102 -7.16 -17.23 3.86
N PRO A 103 -7.64 -18.22 3.08
CA PRO A 103 -7.41 -18.38 1.65
C PRO A 103 -8.20 -17.34 0.84
N VAL A 104 -7.60 -16.86 -0.24
CA VAL A 104 -8.29 -15.95 -1.17
C VAL A 104 -9.35 -16.75 -1.93
N ARG A 105 -10.59 -16.27 -1.92
CA ARG A 105 -11.70 -16.84 -2.70
C ARG A 105 -12.16 -15.81 -3.72
N LEU A 106 -12.23 -16.23 -4.98
CA LEU A 106 -12.78 -15.45 -6.10
C LEU A 106 -14.26 -15.79 -6.30
#